data_AF-A0A432S1X9-F1
#
_entry.id   AF-A0A432S1X9-F1
#
_cell.length_a   1.000
_cell.length_b   1.000
_cell.length_c   1.000
_cell.angle_alpha   90.00
_cell.angle_beta   90.00
_cell.angle_gamma   90.00
#
_symmetry.space_group_name_H-M   'P 1'
#
loop_
_entity.id
_entity.type
_entity.pdbx_description
1 polymer ?
#
loop_
_entity_poly.entity_id
_entity_poly.type
_entity_poly.pdbx_seq_one_letter_code
_entity_poly.pdbx_strand_id
1 'polypeptide(L)'
;MYTNFSETIFNKGIIFNNITFNNYANFSKTILYEDVSFNNVIFITVDFKETIFNNKSTFIENIFDEKTNFNETIFKRKTFLINCKVINLQLENINFSEKSYFEIRNTSFIELVLSDFINHTNNFLISDVKILKKLEIKKCVLNNMKFTNCDFSEKICPSPFEKKSKIS
;
A
#
# COMPACT_ATOMS: atom_id res chain seq x y z
N MET A 1 23.64 5.69 -6.68
CA MET A 1 23.11 7.06 -6.47
C MET A 1 21.66 6.92 -6.02
N TYR A 2 21.23 7.59 -4.95
CA TYR A 2 19.86 7.53 -4.44
C TYR A 2 19.21 8.91 -4.53
N THR A 3 17.89 8.97 -4.66
CA THR A 3 17.15 10.23 -4.60
C THR A 3 16.57 10.40 -3.21
N ASN A 4 16.81 11.54 -2.57
CA ASN A 4 16.40 11.77 -1.19
C ASN A 4 15.51 13.00 -1.02
N PHE A 5 14.29 12.76 -0.56
CA PHE A 5 13.30 13.74 -0.12
C PHE A 5 12.96 13.57 1.36
N SER A 6 13.74 12.80 2.13
CA SER A 6 13.46 12.56 3.54
C SER A 6 13.34 13.86 4.32
N GLU A 7 12.37 13.93 5.23
CA GLU A 7 12.14 15.10 6.11
C GLU A 7 11.83 16.41 5.37
N THR A 8 11.58 16.36 4.06
CA THR A 8 11.16 17.53 3.29
C THR A 8 9.69 17.88 3.51
N ILE A 9 9.37 19.16 3.32
CA ILE A 9 8.00 19.66 3.37
C ILE A 9 7.65 20.23 2.01
N PHE A 10 6.57 19.72 1.43
CA PHE A 10 5.99 20.22 0.20
C PHE A 10 4.65 20.90 0.51
N ASN A 11 4.66 22.22 0.47
CA ASN A 11 3.49 23.05 0.81
C ASN A 11 2.44 23.11 -0.30
N LYS A 12 2.82 22.76 -1.53
CA LYS A 12 1.97 22.79 -2.72
C LYS A 12 1.87 21.42 -3.34
N GLY A 13 0.82 21.22 -4.14
CA GLY A 13 0.58 19.96 -4.81
C GLY A 13 1.75 19.57 -5.71
N ILE A 14 2.05 18.27 -5.76
CA ILE A 14 3.19 17.72 -6.51
C ILE A 14 2.75 16.63 -7.44
N ILE A 15 3.35 16.62 -8.62
CA ILE A 15 3.08 15.65 -9.66
C ILE A 15 4.41 15.06 -10.12
N PHE A 16 4.53 13.75 -9.95
CA PHE A 16 5.59 12.93 -10.54
C PHE A 16 4.96 12.13 -11.68
N ASN A 17 5.34 12.45 -12.93
CA ASN A 17 4.78 11.81 -14.12
C ASN A 17 5.88 11.24 -15.00
N ASN A 18 5.74 9.97 -15.41
CA ASN A 18 6.64 9.33 -16.38
C ASN A 18 8.12 9.37 -15.95
N ILE A 19 8.40 9.09 -14.68
CA ILE A 19 9.76 9.11 -14.15
C ILE A 19 10.20 7.73 -13.65
N THR A 20 11.50 7.49 -13.68
CA THR A 20 12.12 6.30 -13.10
C THR A 20 13.10 6.69 -12.01
N PHE A 21 12.86 6.21 -10.80
CA PHE A 21 13.86 6.20 -9.74
C PHE A 21 14.69 4.92 -9.84
N ASN A 22 15.82 5.00 -10.55
CA ASN A 22 16.67 3.85 -10.92
C ASN A 22 17.34 3.09 -9.75
N ASN A 23 17.17 3.55 -8.51
CA ASN A 23 17.75 2.95 -7.31
C ASN A 23 16.78 3.22 -6.14
N TYR A 24 17.32 3.41 -4.93
CA TYR A 24 16.57 3.82 -3.76
C TYR A 24 16.01 5.26 -3.88
N ALA A 25 14.70 5.41 -3.71
CA ALA A 25 14.01 6.68 -3.55
C ALA A 25 13.51 6.83 -2.11
N ASN A 26 14.00 7.83 -1.40
CA ASN A 26 13.65 8.05 0.00
C ASN A 26 12.66 9.21 0.15
N PHE A 27 11.45 8.91 0.62
CA PHE A 27 10.43 9.88 1.03
C PHE A 27 10.17 9.79 2.54
N SER A 28 11.01 9.11 3.32
CA SER A 28 10.75 8.89 4.74
C SER A 28 10.55 10.22 5.48
N LYS A 29 9.51 10.32 6.29
CA LYS A 29 9.17 11.54 7.07
C LYS A 29 8.89 12.78 6.21
N THR A 30 8.65 12.64 4.91
CA THR A 30 8.19 13.75 4.07
C THR A 30 6.79 14.18 4.48
N ILE A 31 6.51 15.49 4.41
CA ILE A 31 5.16 16.04 4.63
C ILE A 31 4.64 16.64 3.32
N LEU A 32 3.53 16.10 2.82
CA LEU A 32 2.84 16.57 1.61
C LEU A 32 1.51 17.22 2.05
N TYR A 33 1.43 18.55 1.95
CA TYR A 33 0.27 19.30 2.46
C TYR A 33 -0.95 19.27 1.54
N GLU A 34 -0.72 19.46 0.25
CA GLU A 34 -1.75 19.44 -0.79
C GLU A 34 -1.77 18.08 -1.50
N ASP A 35 -2.52 17.98 -2.60
CA ASP A 35 -2.65 16.75 -3.37
C ASP A 35 -1.30 16.32 -3.97
N VAL A 36 -1.01 15.02 -3.96
CA VAL A 36 0.17 14.45 -4.61
C VAL A 36 -0.22 13.34 -5.56
N SER A 37 0.43 13.33 -6.73
CA SER A 37 0.20 12.33 -7.76
C SER A 37 1.51 11.72 -8.23
N PHE A 38 1.58 10.40 -8.21
CA PHE A 38 2.59 9.59 -8.86
C PHE A 38 1.92 8.82 -9.99
N ASN A 39 2.18 9.20 -11.24
CA ASN A 39 1.57 8.57 -12.40
C ASN A 39 2.65 8.01 -13.33
N ASN A 40 2.52 6.73 -13.69
CA ASN A 40 3.49 6.03 -14.54
C ASN A 40 4.94 6.20 -14.02
N VAL A 41 5.10 6.02 -12.71
CA VAL A 41 6.39 6.08 -12.02
C VAL A 41 6.91 4.68 -11.80
N ILE A 42 8.19 4.49 -12.10
CA ILE A 42 8.91 3.25 -11.78
C ILE A 42 9.79 3.50 -10.56
N PHE A 43 9.49 2.80 -9.48
CA PHE A 43 10.30 2.72 -8.28
C PHE A 43 11.00 1.36 -8.25
N ILE A 44 12.34 1.35 -8.22
CA ILE A 44 13.08 0.12 -7.92
C ILE A 44 12.87 -0.24 -6.45
N THR A 45 13.39 0.57 -5.53
CA THR A 45 13.05 0.52 -4.10
C THR A 45 12.59 1.90 -3.64
N VAL A 46 11.51 1.98 -2.87
CA VAL A 46 11.00 3.25 -2.33
C VAL A 46 10.59 3.11 -0.86
N ASP A 47 10.95 4.12 -0.08
CA ASP A 47 10.59 4.22 1.33
C ASP A 47 9.72 5.44 1.60
N PHE A 48 8.47 5.21 1.98
CA PHE A 48 7.51 6.21 2.45
C PHE A 48 7.32 6.12 3.97
N LYS A 49 8.22 5.47 4.71
CA LYS A 49 8.12 5.34 6.16
C LYS A 49 7.86 6.69 6.84
N GLU A 50 6.88 6.75 7.74
CA GLU A 50 6.52 7.97 8.49
C GLU A 50 6.12 9.17 7.58
N THR A 51 5.88 8.97 6.29
CA THR A 51 5.41 10.03 5.38
C THR A 51 4.00 10.48 5.78
N ILE A 52 3.71 11.77 5.67
CA ILE A 52 2.39 12.33 5.95
C ILE A 52 1.78 12.87 4.66
N PHE A 53 0.72 12.20 4.19
CA PHE A 53 -0.14 12.65 3.12
C PHE A 53 -1.35 13.37 3.72
N ASN A 54 -1.30 14.72 3.78
CA ASN A 54 -2.37 15.50 4.41
C ASN A 54 -3.64 15.61 3.55
N ASN A 55 -3.50 15.52 2.23
CA ASN A 55 -4.63 15.57 1.30
C ASN A 55 -4.65 14.34 0.38
N LYS A 56 -5.28 14.43 -0.81
CA LYS A 56 -5.43 13.30 -1.71
C LYS A 56 -4.07 12.82 -2.20
N SER A 57 -3.82 11.52 -2.13
CA SER A 57 -2.64 10.90 -2.75
C SER A 57 -3.05 9.87 -3.80
N THR A 58 -2.40 9.89 -4.95
CA THR A 58 -2.70 8.93 -6.03
C THR A 58 -1.43 8.29 -6.55
N PHE A 59 -1.46 6.98 -6.67
CA PHE A 59 -0.44 6.14 -7.28
C PHE A 59 -1.13 5.39 -8.43
N ILE A 60 -0.91 5.84 -9.67
CA ILE A 60 -1.64 5.36 -10.84
C ILE A 60 -0.65 4.82 -11.85
N GLU A 61 -0.86 3.59 -12.31
CA GLU A 61 -0.01 2.95 -13.35
C GLU A 61 1.47 2.87 -12.96
N ASN A 62 1.75 2.84 -11.65
CA ASN A 62 3.12 2.76 -11.16
C ASN A 62 3.63 1.30 -11.12
N ILE A 63 4.93 1.17 -11.28
CA ILE A 63 5.65 -0.09 -11.08
C ILE A 63 6.51 0.06 -9.84
N PHE A 64 6.30 -0.84 -8.89
CA PHE A 64 7.09 -0.99 -7.68
C PHE A 64 7.85 -2.31 -7.77
N ASP A 65 9.08 -2.24 -8.30
CA ASP A 65 9.79 -3.40 -8.84
C ASP A 65 10.58 -4.20 -7.79
N GLU A 66 10.77 -3.64 -6.60
CA GLU A 66 11.32 -4.34 -5.44
C GLU A 66 10.53 -4.01 -4.17
N LYS A 67 11.19 -3.45 -3.14
CA LYS A 67 10.59 -3.19 -1.84
C LYS A 67 9.88 -1.83 -1.84
N THR A 68 8.63 -1.84 -1.40
CA THR A 68 7.84 -0.63 -1.13
C THR A 68 7.41 -0.62 0.32
N ASN A 69 7.91 0.38 1.06
CA ASN A 69 7.65 0.52 2.48
C ASN A 69 6.71 1.70 2.75
N PHE A 70 5.53 1.43 3.28
CA PHE A 70 4.59 2.44 3.79
C PHE A 70 4.41 2.32 5.31
N ASN A 71 5.33 1.69 6.03
CA ASN A 71 5.20 1.51 7.47
C ASN A 71 5.09 2.87 8.18
N GLU A 72 4.18 2.97 9.13
CA GLU A 72 3.93 4.20 9.92
C GLU A 72 3.53 5.42 9.06
N THR A 73 3.21 5.23 7.77
CA THR A 73 2.70 6.30 6.90
C THR A 73 1.32 6.76 7.37
N ILE A 74 1.08 8.06 7.33
CA ILE A 74 -0.20 8.68 7.70
C ILE A 74 -0.92 9.17 6.45
N PHE A 75 -2.05 8.53 6.12
CA PHE A 75 -2.96 8.95 5.06
C PHE A 75 -4.18 9.66 5.67
N LYS A 76 -4.24 10.99 5.61
CA LYS A 76 -5.32 11.75 6.28
C LYS A 76 -6.63 11.82 5.48
N ARG A 77 -6.55 11.62 4.17
CA ARG A 77 -7.67 11.74 3.22
C ARG A 77 -7.70 10.53 2.29
N LYS A 78 -8.20 10.71 1.06
CA LYS A 78 -8.33 9.65 0.06
C LYS A 78 -6.97 9.31 -0.54
N THR A 79 -6.65 8.03 -0.56
CA THR A 79 -5.46 7.45 -1.14
C THR A 79 -5.87 6.37 -2.11
N PHE A 80 -5.26 6.38 -3.29
CA PHE A 80 -5.60 5.46 -4.36
C PHE A 80 -4.34 4.81 -4.90
N LEU A 81 -4.27 3.48 -4.87
CA LEU A 81 -3.25 2.66 -5.52
C LEU A 81 -3.92 1.86 -6.64
N ILE A 82 -3.82 2.35 -7.87
CA ILE A 82 -4.66 1.94 -8.99
C ILE A 82 -3.81 1.51 -10.17
N ASN A 83 -4.17 0.40 -10.83
CA ASN A 83 -3.48 -0.09 -12.04
C ASN A 83 -1.98 -0.33 -11.83
N CYS A 84 -1.55 -0.65 -10.60
CA CYS A 84 -0.13 -0.79 -10.29
C CYS A 84 0.35 -2.25 -10.41
N LYS A 85 1.65 -2.41 -10.61
CA LYS A 85 2.35 -3.69 -10.40
C LYS A 85 3.26 -3.54 -9.21
N VAL A 86 3.09 -4.39 -8.21
CA VAL A 86 3.81 -4.30 -6.94
C VAL A 86 4.46 -5.62 -6.62
N ILE A 87 5.78 -5.65 -6.47
CA ILE A 87 6.47 -6.86 -6.04
C ILE A 87 6.22 -7.10 -4.55
N ASN A 88 6.58 -6.13 -3.71
CA ASN A 88 6.39 -6.24 -2.27
C ASN A 88 5.84 -4.94 -1.68
N LEU A 89 4.66 -5.03 -1.04
CA LEU A 89 4.05 -3.92 -0.31
C LEU A 89 3.99 -4.23 1.19
N GLN A 90 4.57 -3.35 2.00
CA GLN A 90 4.49 -3.40 3.46
C GLN A 90 3.66 -2.21 3.99
N LEU A 91 2.60 -2.54 4.72
CA LEU A 91 1.75 -1.60 5.43
C LEU A 91 1.69 -2.04 6.90
N GLU A 92 2.60 -1.50 7.70
CA GLU A 92 2.66 -1.74 9.15
C GLU A 92 2.29 -0.49 9.95
N ASN A 93 1.58 -0.66 11.06
CA ASN A 93 1.21 0.42 11.98
C ASN A 93 0.42 1.54 11.30
N ILE A 94 -0.52 1.18 10.42
CA ILE A 94 -1.39 2.13 9.73
C ILE A 94 -2.72 2.26 10.47
N ASN A 95 -3.04 3.50 10.86
CA ASN A 95 -4.29 3.83 11.53
C ASN A 95 -5.14 4.75 10.64
N PHE A 96 -6.25 4.23 10.14
CA PHE A 96 -7.19 5.01 9.35
C PHE A 96 -8.20 5.73 10.24
N SER A 97 -8.13 7.06 10.25
CA SER A 97 -9.18 7.91 10.81
C SER A 97 -10.46 7.86 9.97
N GLU A 98 -11.59 8.30 10.53
CA GLU A 98 -12.88 8.34 9.82
C GLU A 98 -12.87 9.15 8.52
N LYS A 99 -11.96 10.12 8.40
CA LYS A 99 -11.83 10.99 7.22
C LYS A 99 -10.96 10.39 6.11
N SER A 100 -10.21 9.35 6.44
CA SER A 100 -9.26 8.71 5.54
C SER A 100 -10.01 7.75 4.62
N TYR A 101 -9.46 7.46 3.44
CA TYR A 101 -9.95 6.36 2.61
C TYR A 101 -8.77 5.82 1.82
N PHE A 102 -8.66 4.51 1.69
CA PHE A 102 -7.59 3.87 0.96
C PHE A 102 -8.18 2.80 0.05
N GLU A 103 -7.94 2.94 -1.25
CA GLU A 103 -8.39 2.00 -2.25
C GLU A 103 -7.20 1.43 -2.99
N ILE A 104 -7.15 0.10 -3.05
CA ILE A 104 -6.30 -0.63 -3.97
C ILE A 104 -7.21 -1.21 -5.04
N ARG A 105 -7.00 -0.83 -6.30
CA ARG A 105 -7.81 -1.34 -7.41
C ARG A 105 -6.96 -1.79 -8.59
N ASN A 106 -7.35 -2.89 -9.22
CA ASN A 106 -6.72 -3.40 -10.44
C ASN A 106 -5.18 -3.48 -10.30
N THR A 107 -4.71 -3.95 -9.15
CA THR A 107 -3.30 -3.96 -8.79
C THR A 107 -2.85 -5.39 -8.53
N SER A 108 -1.68 -5.74 -9.04
CA SER A 108 -1.09 -7.07 -8.82
C SER A 108 0.01 -7.02 -7.78
N PHE A 109 0.06 -8.03 -6.90
CA PHE A 109 1.07 -8.19 -5.87
C PHE A 109 1.80 -9.51 -6.04
N ILE A 110 3.12 -9.56 -5.83
CA ILE A 110 3.76 -10.83 -5.44
C ILE A 110 3.52 -11.07 -3.96
N GLU A 111 3.89 -10.09 -3.12
CA GLU A 111 3.73 -10.16 -1.67
C GLU A 111 3.04 -8.91 -1.12
N LEU A 112 1.97 -9.12 -0.35
CA LEU A 112 1.26 -8.08 0.40
C LEU A 112 1.31 -8.42 1.89
N VAL A 113 1.86 -7.51 2.69
CA VAL A 113 1.91 -7.64 4.14
C VAL A 113 1.15 -6.49 4.78
N LEU A 114 0.08 -6.82 5.49
CA LEU A 114 -0.69 -5.91 6.34
C LEU A 114 -0.41 -6.29 7.80
N SER A 115 0.09 -5.37 8.60
CA SER A 115 0.42 -5.64 10.02
C SER A 115 0.05 -4.48 10.91
N ASP A 116 -0.47 -4.76 12.11
CA ASP A 116 -0.83 -3.74 13.11
C ASP A 116 -1.72 -2.64 12.51
N PHE A 117 -2.67 -3.09 11.69
CA PHE A 117 -3.55 -2.24 10.89
C PHE A 117 -4.86 -2.01 11.62
N ILE A 118 -5.25 -0.75 11.80
CA ILE A 118 -6.51 -0.39 12.48
C ILE A 118 -7.46 0.29 11.50
N ASN A 119 -8.52 -0.45 11.13
CA ASN A 119 -9.62 0.07 10.30
C ASN A 119 -10.87 0.30 11.16
N HIS A 120 -11.04 1.50 11.70
CA HIS A 120 -12.23 1.79 12.49
C HIS A 120 -13.51 2.00 11.64
N THR A 121 -13.36 2.15 10.32
CA THR A 121 -14.40 2.61 9.38
C THR A 121 -14.39 1.82 8.07
N ASN A 122 -15.43 1.92 7.22
CA ASN A 122 -15.47 1.30 5.87
C ASN A 122 -14.52 1.98 4.85
N ASN A 123 -13.32 2.32 5.30
CA ASN A 123 -12.41 3.24 4.63
C ASN A 123 -11.26 2.52 3.93
N PHE A 124 -11.28 1.19 3.87
CA PHE A 124 -10.28 0.39 3.19
C PHE A 124 -10.94 -0.59 2.21
N LEU A 125 -10.70 -0.38 0.92
CA LEU A 125 -11.24 -1.18 -0.18
C LEU A 125 -10.09 -1.79 -0.98
N ILE A 126 -10.19 -3.09 -1.24
CA ILE A 126 -9.36 -3.81 -2.19
C ILE A 126 -10.28 -4.41 -3.25
N SER A 127 -10.06 -4.05 -4.51
CA SER A 127 -10.88 -4.49 -5.63
C SER A 127 -10.03 -4.92 -6.82
N ASP A 128 -10.44 -5.99 -7.52
CA ASP A 128 -9.77 -6.44 -8.75
C ASP A 128 -8.27 -6.71 -8.53
N VAL A 129 -7.90 -7.25 -7.36
CA VAL A 129 -6.50 -7.51 -7.00
C VAL A 129 -6.13 -8.96 -7.24
N LYS A 130 -4.95 -9.18 -7.82
CA LYS A 130 -4.34 -10.50 -7.93
C LYS A 130 -3.10 -10.59 -7.03
N ILE A 131 -3.06 -11.57 -6.13
CA ILE A 131 -1.88 -11.84 -5.30
C ILE A 131 -1.25 -13.16 -5.76
N LEU A 132 0.01 -13.09 -6.19
CA LEU A 132 0.71 -14.18 -6.88
C LEU A 132 1.45 -15.14 -5.94
N LYS A 133 1.78 -14.72 -4.72
CA LYS A 133 2.60 -15.56 -3.83
C LYS A 133 2.21 -15.49 -2.37
N LYS A 134 2.05 -14.29 -1.80
CA LYS A 134 1.87 -14.17 -0.36
C LYS A 134 0.93 -13.03 0.01
N LEU A 135 -0.09 -13.36 0.78
CA LEU A 135 -0.86 -12.41 1.58
C LEU A 135 -0.61 -12.73 3.05
N GLU A 136 -0.16 -11.74 3.81
CA GLU A 136 0.04 -11.86 5.25
C GLU A 136 -0.71 -10.73 5.96
N ILE A 137 -1.56 -11.12 6.91
CA ILE A 137 -2.37 -10.20 7.71
C ILE A 137 -2.10 -10.52 9.17
N LYS A 138 -1.51 -9.59 9.92
CA LYS A 138 -1.11 -9.79 11.33
C LYS A 138 -1.64 -8.68 12.20
N LYS A 139 -2.29 -9.04 13.31
CA LYS A 139 -2.73 -8.07 14.33
C LYS A 139 -3.57 -6.92 13.74
N CYS A 140 -4.30 -7.20 12.66
CA CYS A 140 -5.14 -6.21 11.99
C CYS A 140 -6.57 -6.29 12.54
N VAL A 141 -7.18 -5.14 12.80
CA VAL A 141 -8.63 -5.03 12.98
C VAL A 141 -9.25 -4.92 11.58
N LEU A 142 -9.71 -6.06 11.06
CA LEU A 142 -10.24 -6.20 9.68
C LEU A 142 -11.67 -5.72 9.51
N ASN A 143 -12.29 -5.17 10.56
CA ASN A 143 -13.65 -4.65 10.48
C ASN A 143 -13.79 -3.74 9.27
N ASN A 144 -14.87 -3.91 8.53
CA ASN A 144 -15.23 -3.02 7.43
C ASN A 144 -14.21 -2.97 6.27
N MET A 145 -13.21 -3.86 6.23
CA MET A 145 -12.40 -4.08 5.03
C MET A 145 -13.22 -4.80 3.98
N LYS A 146 -13.16 -4.32 2.75
CA LYS A 146 -13.88 -4.92 1.62
C LYS A 146 -12.89 -5.46 0.60
N PHE A 147 -13.06 -6.72 0.23
CA PHE A 147 -12.37 -7.38 -0.86
C PHE A 147 -13.39 -7.74 -1.93
N THR A 148 -13.22 -7.25 -3.15
CA THR A 148 -14.14 -7.53 -4.26
C THR A 148 -13.36 -8.01 -5.48
N ASN A 149 -13.79 -9.11 -6.10
CA ASN A 149 -13.13 -9.67 -7.28
C ASN A 149 -11.60 -9.84 -7.11
N CYS A 150 -11.19 -10.30 -5.91
CA CYS A 150 -9.78 -10.52 -5.61
C CYS A 150 -9.42 -12.01 -5.78
N ASP A 151 -8.28 -12.27 -6.41
CA ASP A 151 -7.73 -13.60 -6.58
C ASP A 151 -6.56 -13.83 -5.60
N PHE A 152 -6.78 -14.77 -4.67
CA PHE A 152 -5.80 -15.22 -3.68
C PHE A 152 -5.39 -16.69 -3.90
N SER A 153 -5.74 -17.27 -5.06
CA SER A 153 -5.66 -18.72 -5.30
C SER A 153 -4.25 -19.24 -5.56
N GLU A 154 -3.26 -18.36 -5.84
CA GLU A 154 -1.86 -18.75 -5.96
C GLU A 154 -1.24 -19.03 -4.56
N LYS A 155 -1.57 -20.22 -4.03
CA LYS A 155 -0.98 -20.97 -2.88
C LYS A 155 -0.72 -20.21 -1.57
N ILE A 156 -1.76 -20.14 -0.74
CA ILE A 156 -1.60 -20.17 0.72
C ILE A 156 -1.41 -21.64 1.14
N CYS A 157 -0.20 -22.01 1.57
CA CYS A 157 0.05 -23.29 2.26
C CYS A 157 0.71 -23.07 3.63
N PRO A 158 0.16 -23.62 4.73
CA PRO A 158 -1.15 -24.29 4.86
C PRO A 158 -2.27 -23.35 5.34
N SER A 159 -3.47 -23.69 4.90
CA SER A 159 -4.78 -23.07 5.16
C SER A 159 -5.16 -23.03 6.66
N PRO A 160 -5.84 -21.98 7.17
CA PRO A 160 -6.42 -21.97 8.52
C PRO A 160 -7.62 -22.90 8.73
N PHE A 161 -8.11 -23.58 7.68
CA PHE A 161 -9.40 -24.30 7.71
C PHE A 161 -9.30 -25.83 7.54
N GLU A 162 -8.13 -26.44 7.76
CA GLU A 162 -8.07 -27.90 7.91
C GLU A 162 -8.73 -28.33 9.23
N LYS A 163 -10.05 -28.60 9.15
CA LYS A 163 -10.75 -29.41 10.15
C LYS A 163 -10.02 -30.74 10.29
N LYS A 164 -9.43 -31.00 11.44
CA LYS A 164 -9.05 -32.36 11.86
C LYS A 164 -10.34 -33.19 12.00
N SER A 165 -10.73 -33.88 10.94
CA SER A 165 -11.57 -35.07 11.07
C SER A 165 -10.71 -36.16 11.70
N LYS A 166 -10.81 -36.32 13.03
CA LYS A 166 -10.40 -37.58 13.67
C LYS A 166 -11.44 -38.63 13.29
N ILE A 167 -11.04 -39.54 12.40
CA ILE A 167 -11.68 -40.83 12.20
C ILE A 167 -10.90 -41.84 13.06
N SER A 168 -11.68 -42.69 13.74
CA SER A 168 -11.35 -43.83 14.64
C SER A 168 -10.52 -43.51 15.88
#